data_AF-A0AAE1U8Q2-F1
#
_entry.id   AF-A0AAE1U8Q2-F1
#
_cell.length_a   1.000
_cell.length_b   1.000
_cell.length_c   1.000
_cell.angle_alpha   90.00
_cell.angle_beta   90.00
_cell.angle_gamma   90.00
#
_symmetry.space_group_name_H-M   'P 1'
#
loop_
_entity.id
_entity.type
_entity.pdbx_description
1 polymer ?
#
loop_
_entity_poly.entity_id
_entity_poly.type
_entity_poly.pdbx_seq_one_letter_code
_entity_poly.pdbx_strand_id
1 'polypeptide(L)'
;MACYRDSMTEFTRLTSPVVWGHRGSCLDARYTALTASVYAIGSSVLVVLVYVWRLVVNAQDPQQLQDVYYGVQISYMSTLGTHITLIALSSFLLIGVQQERCGLVTPWVVASIAFMALEAVCCMYSNVLRDHVNKFDQICKAEVAFFFTRACINVVAMWAVMRFVKNIRAGITYKDPEAIEL
;
A
#
# COMPACT_ATOMS: atom_id res chain seq x y z
N MET A 1 -24.80 17.54 30.88
CA MET A 1 -24.64 17.44 29.41
C MET A 1 -23.67 18.48 28.79
N ALA A 2 -23.05 19.38 29.56
CA ALA A 2 -22.05 20.30 29.02
C ALA A 2 -20.67 19.63 28.77
N CYS A 3 -20.24 18.74 29.68
CA CYS A 3 -18.92 18.10 29.61
C CYS A 3 -18.70 17.16 28.41
N TYR A 4 -19.77 16.58 27.83
CA TYR A 4 -19.67 15.69 26.67
C TYR A 4 -19.52 16.46 25.35
N ARG A 5 -19.96 17.73 25.32
CA ARG A 5 -19.83 18.60 24.16
C ARG A 5 -18.40 19.11 24.01
N ASP A 6 -17.74 19.43 25.12
CA ASP A 6 -16.36 19.94 25.11
C ASP A 6 -15.35 18.90 24.64
N SER A 7 -15.50 17.64 25.05
CA SER A 7 -14.64 16.54 24.58
C SER A 7 -14.79 16.27 23.08
N MET A 8 -15.97 16.48 22.49
CA MET A 8 -16.17 16.34 21.05
C MET A 8 -15.52 17.47 20.26
N THR A 9 -15.53 18.70 20.77
CA THR A 9 -14.84 19.85 20.16
C THR A 9 -13.32 19.75 20.25
N GLU A 10 -12.79 19.12 21.30
CA GLU A 10 -11.35 18.89 21.45
C GLU A 10 -10.86 17.75 20.54
N PHE A 11 -11.66 16.69 20.39
CA PHE A 11 -11.40 15.61 19.42
C PHE A 11 -11.47 16.11 17.97
N THR A 12 -12.39 17.04 17.64
CA THR A 12 -12.43 17.65 16.30
C THR A 12 -11.24 18.54 16.01
N ARG A 13 -10.65 19.21 17.02
CA ARG A 13 -9.39 19.98 16.85
C ARG A 13 -8.18 19.08 16.68
N LEU A 14 -8.10 17.94 17.36
CA LEU A 14 -7.00 16.97 17.18
C LEU A 14 -7.06 16.25 15.83
N THR A 15 -8.26 16.15 15.22
CA THR A 15 -8.43 15.70 13.82
C THR A 15 -8.37 16.84 12.81
N SER A 16 -8.08 18.08 13.22
CA SER A 16 -8.01 19.20 12.28
C SER A 16 -6.89 18.93 11.27
N PRO A 17 -7.23 18.75 9.99
CA PRO A 17 -6.30 18.18 9.05
C PRO A 17 -5.35 19.28 8.61
N VAL A 18 -4.09 19.20 9.02
CA VAL A 18 -2.97 20.09 8.66
C VAL A 18 -3.26 20.84 7.36
N VAL A 19 -3.73 22.08 7.50
CA VAL A 19 -4.07 22.95 6.38
C VAL A 19 -2.77 23.59 5.93
N TRP A 20 -2.00 22.85 5.14
CA TRP A 20 -0.97 23.46 4.32
C TRP A 20 -1.69 24.24 3.21
N GLY A 21 -1.71 25.55 3.37
CA GLY A 21 -2.17 26.46 2.34
C GLY A 21 -1.26 26.35 1.13
N HIS A 22 -1.79 25.81 0.03
CA HIS A 22 -1.35 26.19 -1.31
C HIS A 22 -2.56 26.16 -2.25
N ARG A 23 -3.07 27.37 -2.51
CA ARG A 23 -3.88 27.70 -3.70
C ARG A 23 -2.99 27.46 -4.91
N GLY A 24 -3.42 26.63 -5.88
CA GLY A 24 -2.71 26.56 -7.16
C GLY A 24 -3.02 25.38 -8.08
N SER A 25 -3.39 24.20 -7.56
CA SER A 25 -3.31 22.99 -8.41
C SER A 25 -4.49 22.03 -8.26
N CYS A 26 -5.68 22.44 -8.72
CA CYS A 26 -6.82 21.51 -8.83
C CYS A 26 -6.44 20.29 -9.70
N LEU A 27 -5.71 20.50 -10.79
CA LEU A 27 -5.28 19.41 -11.68
C LEU A 27 -4.29 18.44 -11.01
N ASP A 28 -3.37 18.94 -10.18
CA ASP A 28 -2.25 18.15 -9.64
C ASP A 28 -2.69 17.06 -8.65
N ALA A 29 -3.73 17.28 -7.85
CA ALA A 29 -4.19 16.28 -6.87
C ALA A 29 -4.72 14.99 -7.53
N ARG A 30 -5.43 15.11 -8.66
CA ARG A 30 -5.94 13.96 -9.42
C ARG A 30 -4.81 13.22 -10.15
N TYR A 31 -3.88 13.94 -10.76
CA TYR A 31 -2.70 13.34 -11.39
C TYR A 31 -1.77 12.67 -10.35
N THR A 32 -1.65 13.24 -9.14
CA THR A 32 -0.90 12.61 -8.04
C THR A 32 -1.57 11.30 -7.58
N ALA A 33 -2.90 11.26 -7.50
CA ALA A 33 -3.62 10.02 -7.16
C ALA A 33 -3.56 8.96 -8.27
N LEU A 34 -3.60 9.37 -9.54
CA LEU A 34 -3.43 8.49 -10.70
C LEU A 34 -2.02 7.89 -10.73
N THR A 35 -0.99 8.73 -10.56
CA THR A 35 0.41 8.26 -10.52
C THR A 35 0.67 7.34 -9.33
N ALA A 36 0.07 7.61 -8.16
CA ALA A 36 0.11 6.69 -7.01
C ALA A 36 -0.52 5.32 -7.32
N SER A 37 -1.63 5.30 -8.07
CA SER A 37 -2.31 4.06 -8.46
C SER A 37 -1.48 3.24 -9.46
N VAL A 38 -0.88 3.90 -10.46
CA VAL A 38 0.02 3.26 -11.43
C VAL A 38 1.29 2.74 -10.75
N TYR A 39 1.85 3.52 -9.81
CA TYR A 39 2.95 3.09 -8.96
C TYR A 39 2.61 1.84 -8.13
N ALA A 40 1.41 1.77 -7.54
CA ALA A 40 0.97 0.61 -6.76
C ALA A 40 0.93 -0.66 -7.60
N ILE A 41 0.46 -0.57 -8.86
CA ILE A 41 0.49 -1.70 -9.80
C ILE A 41 1.94 -2.08 -10.14
N GLY A 42 2.77 -1.11 -10.53
CA GLY A 42 4.16 -1.36 -10.92
C GLY A 42 5.01 -1.97 -9.80
N SER A 43 4.86 -1.45 -8.57
CA SER A 43 5.54 -1.98 -7.39
C SER A 43 5.08 -3.40 -7.06
N SER A 44 3.78 -3.70 -7.16
CA SER A 44 3.25 -5.06 -6.93
C SER A 44 3.82 -6.07 -7.92
N VAL A 45 3.90 -5.71 -9.21
CA VAL A 45 4.49 -6.56 -10.25
C VAL A 45 5.96 -6.84 -9.97
N LEU A 46 6.72 -5.82 -9.58
CA LEU A 46 8.14 -5.98 -9.24
C LEU A 46 8.31 -6.94 -8.06
N VAL A 47 7.49 -6.82 -7.02
CA VAL A 47 7.56 -7.75 -5.87
C VAL A 47 7.26 -9.18 -6.31
N VAL A 48 6.20 -9.40 -7.11
CA VAL A 48 5.88 -10.73 -7.63
C VAL A 48 7.07 -11.33 -8.40
N LEU A 49 7.72 -10.56 -9.27
CA LEU A 49 8.89 -11.02 -10.02
C LEU A 49 10.06 -11.42 -9.10
N VAL A 50 10.38 -10.58 -8.11
CA VAL A 50 11.46 -10.87 -7.16
C VAL A 50 11.17 -12.14 -6.36
N TYR A 51 9.94 -12.30 -5.85
CA TYR A 51 9.58 -13.48 -5.05
C TYR A 51 9.47 -14.77 -5.88
N VAL A 52 9.00 -14.68 -7.14
CA VAL A 52 9.01 -15.82 -8.08
C VAL A 52 10.44 -16.24 -8.41
N TRP A 53 11.33 -15.28 -8.71
CA TRP A 53 12.74 -15.58 -8.92
C TRP A 53 13.37 -16.27 -7.70
N ARG A 54 13.05 -15.81 -6.49
CA ARG A 54 13.52 -16.40 -5.23
C ARG A 54 13.03 -17.83 -5.04
N LEU A 55 11.78 -18.13 -5.38
CA LEU A 55 11.26 -19.50 -5.35
C LEU A 55 12.05 -20.42 -6.29
N VAL A 56 12.41 -19.95 -7.48
CA VAL A 56 13.18 -20.73 -8.47
C VAL A 56 14.61 -20.99 -7.98
N VAL A 57 15.29 -19.97 -7.46
CA VAL A 57 16.66 -20.14 -6.92
C VAL A 57 16.65 -21.09 -5.71
N ASN A 58 15.67 -20.97 -4.82
CA ASN A 58 15.57 -21.80 -3.63
C ASN A 58 15.21 -23.27 -3.95
N ALA A 59 14.60 -23.54 -5.11
CA ALA A 59 14.23 -24.89 -5.54
C ALA A 59 15.42 -25.72 -6.06
N GLN A 60 16.60 -25.12 -6.27
CA GLN A 60 17.77 -25.81 -6.81
C GLN A 60 18.52 -26.67 -5.78
N ASP A 61 18.43 -26.35 -4.47
CA ASP A 61 19.11 -27.07 -3.39
C ASP A 61 18.15 -27.56 -2.28
N PRO A 62 17.28 -28.54 -2.54
CA PRO A 62 16.28 -29.00 -1.56
C PRO A 62 16.84 -29.89 -0.44
N GLN A 63 18.09 -30.35 -0.53
CA GLN A 63 18.60 -31.48 0.27
C GLN A 63 19.01 -31.15 1.71
N GLN A 64 19.29 -29.89 2.08
CA GLN A 64 19.81 -29.59 3.42
C GLN A 64 18.74 -29.20 4.47
N LEU A 65 17.51 -28.81 4.08
CA LEU A 65 16.52 -28.28 5.03
C LEU A 65 15.06 -28.55 4.61
N GLN A 66 14.61 -29.80 4.59
CA GLN A 66 13.20 -30.09 4.25
C GLN A 66 12.19 -29.40 5.18
N ASP A 67 12.40 -29.43 6.51
CA ASP A 67 11.42 -28.88 7.47
C ASP A 67 11.31 -27.36 7.43
N VAL A 68 12.42 -26.66 7.17
CA VAL A 68 12.45 -25.18 7.08
C VAL A 68 11.97 -24.70 5.70
N TYR A 69 12.21 -25.48 4.65
CA TYR A 69 11.82 -25.15 3.28
C TYR A 69 10.31 -24.94 3.15
N TYR A 70 9.49 -25.81 3.75
CA TYR A 70 8.03 -25.66 3.74
C TYR A 70 7.56 -24.38 4.45
N GLY A 71 8.20 -24.02 5.57
CA GLY A 71 7.88 -22.77 6.28
C GLY A 71 8.17 -21.52 5.45
N VAL A 72 9.32 -21.48 4.78
CA VAL A 72 9.71 -20.37 3.90
C VAL A 72 8.79 -20.30 2.67
N GLN A 73 8.42 -21.45 2.09
CA GLN A 73 7.53 -21.51 0.93
C GLN A 73 6.13 -20.95 1.24
N ILE A 74 5.57 -21.25 2.42
CA ILE A 74 4.27 -20.71 2.85
C ILE A 74 4.30 -19.19 2.95
N SER A 75 5.38 -18.61 3.49
CA SER A 75 5.53 -17.14 3.56
C SER A 75 5.63 -16.49 2.19
N TYR A 76 6.29 -17.13 1.23
CA TYR A 76 6.37 -16.64 -0.14
C TYR A 76 5.04 -16.74 -0.88
N MET A 77 4.28 -17.82 -0.68
CA MET A 77 2.93 -17.96 -1.24
C MET A 77 1.95 -16.95 -0.65
N SER A 78 2.05 -16.69 0.66
CA SER A 78 1.25 -15.62 1.31
C SER A 78 1.59 -14.25 0.74
N THR A 79 2.88 -13.93 0.60
CA THR A 79 3.33 -12.66 0.03
C THR A 79 2.80 -12.50 -1.41
N LEU A 80 2.96 -13.50 -2.27
CA LEU A 80 2.42 -13.49 -3.63
C LEU A 80 0.90 -13.26 -3.65
N GLY A 81 0.16 -13.95 -2.78
CA GLY A 81 -1.29 -13.79 -2.66
C GLY A 81 -1.73 -12.37 -2.27
N THR A 82 -0.98 -11.70 -1.38
CA THR A 82 -1.27 -10.31 -1.01
C THR A 82 -1.09 -9.36 -2.19
N HIS A 83 -0.02 -9.53 -2.98
CA HIS A 83 0.26 -8.67 -4.13
C HIS A 83 -0.73 -8.87 -5.29
N ILE A 84 -1.20 -10.09 -5.53
CA ILE A 84 -2.28 -10.34 -6.50
C ILE A 84 -3.57 -9.61 -6.10
N THR A 85 -3.90 -9.66 -4.81
CA THR A 85 -5.08 -8.96 -4.25
C THR A 85 -4.91 -7.44 -4.32
N LEU A 86 -3.69 -6.95 -4.07
CA LEU A 86 -3.34 -5.52 -4.16
C LEU A 86 -3.44 -5.00 -5.59
N ILE A 87 -3.09 -5.80 -6.61
CA ILE A 87 -3.30 -5.45 -8.02
C ILE A 87 -4.80 -5.27 -8.30
N ALA A 88 -5.65 -6.22 -7.88
CA ALA A 88 -7.10 -6.13 -8.07
C ALA A 88 -7.70 -4.88 -7.40
N LEU A 89 -7.29 -4.60 -6.16
CA LEU A 89 -7.72 -3.41 -5.43
C LEU A 89 -7.19 -2.11 -6.06
N SER A 90 -5.99 -2.12 -6.65
CA SER A 90 -5.43 -0.96 -7.33
C SER A 90 -6.21 -0.61 -8.61
N SER A 91 -6.77 -1.62 -9.29
CA SER A 91 -7.73 -1.39 -10.38
C SER A 91 -9.01 -0.70 -9.87
N PHE A 92 -9.55 -1.11 -8.71
CA PHE A 92 -10.69 -0.42 -8.10
C PHE A 92 -10.35 1.01 -7.64
N LEU A 93 -9.11 1.27 -7.21
CA LEU A 93 -8.63 2.61 -6.91
C LEU A 93 -8.67 3.51 -8.15
N LEU A 94 -8.18 3.03 -9.30
CA LEU A 94 -8.24 3.78 -10.57
C LEU A 94 -9.68 4.15 -10.95
N ILE A 95 -10.60 3.19 -10.88
CA ILE A 95 -12.03 3.42 -11.15
C ILE A 95 -12.61 4.40 -10.12
N GLY A 96 -12.27 4.25 -8.85
CA GLY A 96 -12.72 5.13 -7.77
C GLY A 96 -12.26 6.58 -7.93
N VAL A 97 -11.03 6.80 -8.41
CA VAL A 97 -10.49 8.13 -8.75
C VAL A 97 -11.20 8.72 -9.96
N GLN A 98 -11.50 7.92 -10.99
CA GLN A 98 -12.22 8.39 -12.18
C GLN A 98 -13.69 8.74 -11.88
N GLN A 99 -14.36 7.95 -11.05
CA GLN A 99 -15.77 8.16 -10.69
C GLN A 99 -15.96 9.12 -9.50
N GLU A 100 -14.86 9.62 -8.92
CA GLU A 100 -14.84 10.44 -7.69
C GLU A 100 -15.55 9.77 -6.49
N ARG A 101 -15.64 8.43 -6.49
CA ARG A 101 -16.33 7.66 -5.45
C ARG A 101 -15.36 7.32 -4.33
N CYS A 102 -15.42 8.08 -3.24
CA CYS A 102 -14.63 7.84 -2.02
C CYS A 102 -14.82 6.42 -1.44
N GLY A 103 -15.99 5.81 -1.67
CA GLY A 103 -16.30 4.45 -1.21
C GLY A 103 -15.44 3.37 -1.86
N LEU A 104 -14.96 3.56 -3.10
CA LEU A 104 -14.06 2.60 -3.77
C LEU A 104 -12.59 2.82 -3.39
N VAL A 105 -12.22 4.05 -3.00
CA VAL A 105 -10.85 4.39 -2.61
C VAL A 105 -10.50 3.89 -1.20
N THR A 106 -11.46 3.97 -0.29
CA THR A 106 -11.29 3.58 1.13
C THR A 106 -10.81 2.12 1.32
N PRO A 107 -11.42 1.10 0.68
CA PRO A 107 -10.98 -0.28 0.87
C PRO A 107 -9.55 -0.53 0.38
N TRP A 108 -9.08 0.20 -0.65
CA TRP A 108 -7.69 0.11 -1.09
C TRP A 108 -6.71 0.60 -0.02
N VAL A 109 -7.01 1.71 0.66
CA VAL A 109 -6.14 2.25 1.73
C VAL A 109 -6.07 1.28 2.90
N VAL A 110 -7.22 0.76 3.35
CA VAL A 110 -7.28 -0.19 4.48
C VAL A 110 -6.54 -1.48 4.14
N ALA A 111 -6.77 -2.03 2.94
CA ALA A 111 -6.09 -3.24 2.49
C ALA A 111 -4.59 -3.04 2.31
N SER A 112 -4.15 -1.88 1.82
CA SER A 112 -2.71 -1.56 1.68
C SER A 112 -1.99 -1.58 3.04
N ILE A 113 -2.60 -1.02 4.09
CA ILE A 113 -2.03 -1.06 5.44
C ILE A 113 -1.98 -2.49 5.97
N ALA A 114 -3.07 -3.26 5.81
CA ALA A 114 -3.14 -4.64 6.27
C ALA A 114 -2.12 -5.55 5.57
N PHE A 115 -2.00 -5.43 4.25
CA PHE A 115 -1.05 -6.22 3.47
C PHE A 115 0.40 -5.81 3.72
N MET A 116 0.68 -4.52 3.97
CA MET A 116 1.99 -4.07 4.41
C MET A 116 2.42 -4.73 5.73
N ALA A 117 1.49 -4.87 6.68
CA ALA A 117 1.76 -5.56 7.93
C ALA A 117 1.97 -7.07 7.71
N LEU A 118 1.13 -7.72 6.90
CA LEU A 118 1.25 -9.15 6.59
C LEU A 118 2.58 -9.46 5.89
N GLU A 119 2.99 -8.63 4.93
CA GLU A 119 4.27 -8.78 4.22
C GLU A 119 5.47 -8.57 5.16
N ALA A 120 5.39 -7.64 6.11
CA ALA A 120 6.40 -7.48 7.15
C ALA A 120 6.57 -8.77 7.96
N VAL A 121 5.46 -9.38 8.38
CA VAL A 121 5.46 -10.63 9.15
C VAL A 121 6.01 -11.79 8.31
N CYS A 122 5.58 -11.94 7.06
CA CYS A 122 6.11 -12.97 6.15
C CYS A 122 7.61 -12.81 5.88
N CYS A 123 8.09 -11.58 5.73
CA CYS A 123 9.52 -11.29 5.57
C CYS A 123 10.30 -11.67 6.83
N MET A 124 9.86 -11.21 8.02
CA MET A 124 10.49 -11.57 9.29
C MET A 124 10.47 -13.07 9.55
N TYR A 125 9.34 -13.74 9.29
CA TYR A 125 9.20 -15.18 9.44
C TYR A 125 10.19 -15.93 8.54
N SER A 126 10.23 -15.59 7.25
CA SER A 126 11.17 -16.20 6.30
C SER A 126 12.63 -15.99 6.70
N ASN A 127 12.95 -14.84 7.29
CA ASN A 127 14.29 -14.51 7.74
C ASN A 127 14.68 -15.28 9.01
N VAL A 128 13.79 -15.36 10.01
CA VAL A 128 14.03 -16.12 11.25
C VAL A 128 14.26 -17.59 10.96
N LEU A 129 13.44 -18.20 10.10
CA LEU A 129 13.59 -19.61 9.72
C LEU A 129 14.94 -19.88 9.02
N ARG A 130 15.43 -18.93 8.23
CA ARG A 130 16.72 -19.06 7.55
C ARG A 130 17.90 -18.77 8.47
N ASP A 131 17.74 -17.87 9.43
CA ASP A 131 18.79 -17.56 10.40
C ASP A 131 19.10 -18.76 11.30
N HIS A 132 18.09 -19.57 11.61
CA HIS A 132 18.28 -20.83 12.33
C HIS A 132 19.25 -21.80 11.66
N VAL A 133 19.48 -21.69 10.35
CA VAL A 133 20.29 -22.66 9.61
C VAL A 133 21.52 -22.04 8.95
N ASN A 134 21.41 -20.85 8.38
CA ASN A 134 22.46 -20.25 7.57
C ASN A 134 22.77 -18.80 7.98
N LYS A 135 23.02 -18.61 9.30
CA LYS A 135 23.44 -17.35 9.98
C LYS A 135 23.50 -16.13 9.05
N PHE A 136 22.49 -15.25 9.14
CA PHE A 136 22.32 -13.99 8.39
C PHE A 136 23.21 -13.76 7.15
N ASP A 137 22.80 -14.34 6.02
CA ASP A 137 23.43 -14.08 4.71
C ASP A 137 23.09 -12.67 4.16
N GLN A 138 23.94 -12.14 3.27
CA GLN A 138 23.79 -10.80 2.66
C GLN A 138 22.45 -10.64 1.93
N ILE A 139 21.91 -11.74 1.41
CA ILE A 139 20.62 -11.78 0.71
C ILE A 139 19.45 -11.46 1.66
N CYS A 140 19.53 -11.93 2.92
CA CYS A 140 18.51 -11.62 3.95
C CYS A 140 18.49 -10.12 4.28
N LYS A 141 19.68 -9.51 4.40
CA LYS A 141 19.81 -8.06 4.63
C LYS A 141 19.27 -7.23 3.47
N ALA A 142 19.49 -7.67 2.23
CA ALA A 142 18.94 -7.04 1.03
C ALA A 142 17.41 -7.15 0.97
N GLU A 143 16.83 -8.29 1.37
CA GLU A 143 15.37 -8.52 1.40
C GLU A 143 14.68 -7.53 2.36
N VAL A 144 15.23 -7.35 3.57
CA VAL A 144 14.72 -6.39 4.55
C VAL A 144 14.85 -4.94 4.05
N ALA A 145 15.99 -4.59 3.44
CA ALA A 145 16.23 -3.24 2.92
C ALA A 145 15.27 -2.89 1.77
N PHE A 146 15.02 -3.84 0.86
CA PHE A 146 14.06 -3.68 -0.22
C PHE A 146 12.63 -3.50 0.32
N PHE A 147 12.23 -4.32 1.30
CA PHE A 147 10.93 -4.19 1.96
C PHE A 147 10.76 -2.82 2.61
N PHE A 148 11.76 -2.34 3.36
CA PHE A 148 11.71 -1.06 4.06
C PHE A 148 11.62 0.12 3.09
N THR A 149 12.42 0.10 2.03
CA THR A 149 12.40 1.16 0.99
C THR A 149 11.02 1.27 0.36
N ARG A 150 10.42 0.13 0.00
CA ARG A 150 9.07 0.10 -0.56
C ARG A 150 8.01 0.55 0.44
N ALA A 151 8.17 0.21 1.72
CA ALA A 151 7.27 0.68 2.78
C ALA A 151 7.21 2.20 2.84
N CYS A 152 8.36 2.88 2.77
CA CYS A 152 8.42 4.34 2.75
C CYS A 152 7.67 4.92 1.54
N ILE A 153 7.87 4.36 0.34
CA ILE A 153 7.21 4.86 -0.88
C ILE A 153 5.70 4.60 -0.82
N ASN A 154 5.26 3.45 -0.31
CA ASN A 154 3.84 3.15 -0.11
C ASN A 154 3.17 4.13 0.88
N VAL A 155 3.87 4.56 1.92
CA VAL A 155 3.36 5.61 2.83
C VAL A 155 3.14 6.93 2.09
N VAL A 156 4.08 7.32 1.23
CA VAL A 156 3.94 8.53 0.39
C VAL A 156 2.77 8.39 -0.58
N ALA A 157 2.60 7.23 -1.22
CA ALA A 157 1.49 6.95 -2.12
C ALA A 157 0.13 7.02 -1.40
N MET A 158 0.02 6.43 -0.21
CA MET A 158 -1.19 6.51 0.62
C MET A 158 -1.50 7.96 1.04
N TRP A 159 -0.46 8.73 1.41
CA TRP A 159 -0.62 10.15 1.73
C TRP A 159 -1.21 10.95 0.56
N ALA A 160 -0.72 10.71 -0.67
CA ALA A 160 -1.26 11.33 -1.88
C ALA A 160 -2.74 10.99 -2.11
N VAL A 161 -3.12 9.71 -1.96
CA VAL A 161 -4.50 9.26 -2.11
C VAL A 161 -5.42 9.84 -1.02
N MET A 162 -4.96 9.90 0.23
CA MET A 162 -5.72 10.52 1.32
C MET A 162 -5.95 12.02 1.11
N ARG A 163 -4.97 12.73 0.56
CA ARG A 163 -5.11 14.14 0.16
C ARG A 163 -6.19 14.30 -0.91
N PHE A 164 -6.22 13.43 -1.92
CA PHE A 164 -7.26 13.43 -2.94
C PHE A 164 -8.67 13.20 -2.33
N VAL A 165 -8.83 12.20 -1.46
CA VAL A 165 -10.11 11.93 -0.78
C VAL A 165 -10.56 13.12 0.08
N LYS A 166 -9.63 13.78 0.78
CA LYS A 166 -9.93 14.99 1.56
C LYS A 166 -10.48 16.11 0.65
N ASN A 167 -9.91 16.30 -0.53
CA ASN A 167 -10.35 17.33 -1.47
C ASN A 167 -11.76 17.02 -2.02
N ILE A 168 -12.05 15.75 -2.36
CA ILE A 168 -13.41 15.35 -2.80
C ILE A 168 -14.44 15.56 -1.69
N ARG A 169 -14.11 15.21 -0.43
CA ARG A 169 -14.99 15.45 0.73
C ARG A 169 -15.20 16.94 1.02
N ALA A 170 -14.28 17.81 0.62
CA ALA A 170 -14.42 19.27 0.73
C ALA A 170 -15.35 19.86 -0.36
N GLY A 171 -15.90 19.04 -1.26
CA GLY A 171 -16.81 19.46 -2.31
C GLY A 171 -16.14 19.92 -3.62
N ILE A 172 -14.83 19.68 -3.76
CA ILE A 172 -14.10 19.97 -5.00
C ILE A 172 -14.34 18.80 -5.96
N THR A 173 -15.10 19.04 -7.04
CA THR A 173 -15.23 18.10 -8.16
C THR A 173 -14.28 18.48 -9.29
N TYR A 174 -13.76 17.47 -9.98
CA TYR A 174 -12.85 17.58 -11.11
C TYR A 174 -13.49 17.08 -12.41
N LYS A 175 -14.83 16.94 -12.43
CA LYS A 175 -15.58 16.78 -13.68
C LYS A 175 -15.64 18.12 -14.41
N ASP A 176 -15.43 18.10 -15.72
CA ASP A 176 -15.64 19.27 -16.57
C ASP A 176 -17.11 19.75 -16.43
N PRO A 177 -17.38 21.06 -16.45
CA PRO A 177 -18.74 21.56 -16.43
C PRO A 177 -19.48 21.00 -17.64
N GLU A 178 -20.55 20.25 -17.39
CA GLU A 178 -21.39 19.72 -18.46
C GLU A 178 -21.83 20.88 -19.36
N ALA A 179 -21.48 20.81 -20.65
CA ALA A 179 -21.93 21.79 -21.63
C ALA A 179 -23.45 21.74 -21.65
N ILE A 180 -24.09 22.76 -21.08
CA ILE A 180 -25.52 22.97 -21.20
C ILE A 180 -25.74 23.28 -22.69
N GLU A 181 -26.12 22.29 -23.48
CA GLU A 181 -26.64 22.53 -24.83
C GLU A 181 -27.99 23.24 -24.64
N LEU A 182 -27.96 24.57 -24.80
CA LEU A 182 -29.11 25.47 -24.87
C LEU A 182 -29.81 25.35 -26.23
#